data_AF-A0A7K2P335-F1
#
_entry.id   AF-A0A7K2P335-F1
#
_cell.length_a   1.000
_cell.length_b   1.000
_cell.length_c   1.000
_cell.angle_alpha   90.00
_cell.angle_beta   90.00
_cell.angle_gamma   90.00
#
_symmetry.space_group_name_H-M   'P 1'
#
loop_
_entity.id
_entity.type
_entity.pdbx_description
1 polymer ?
#
loop_
_entity_poly.entity_id
_entity_poly.type
_entity_poly.pdbx_seq_one_letter_code
_entity_poly.pdbx_strand_id
1 'polypeptide(L)'
;MTVPVASVRETAVRTLRAARAATGQLVGGLGTAFQALGVLVLLAAAAVTAPAGLGLLLAPGALRALHALARRERERLSGRGIEIVPPDPPPTRLRLALADPTTRRELGWLVRHATLGLLLGLLGLLLPLCAVRDTTFPLWWRLSPGEATTTSIGIGTAHGWPDALAATLLGVGWTAIVLGLGPGMARLQAAPARRLLVAGPGTDLSLRVAELTATRAAALDAHATELRRIERSLHDGAQNRLVSVTVL
;
A
#
# COMPACT_ATOMS: atom_id res chain seq x y z
N MET A 1 -18.42 35.79 -0.49
CA MET A 1 -17.96 34.39 -0.64
C MET A 1 -17.55 33.88 0.74
N THR A 2 -18.49 33.36 1.52
CA THR A 2 -18.25 32.85 2.87
C THR A 2 -17.77 31.39 2.75
N VAL A 3 -16.50 31.15 3.07
CA VAL A 3 -15.97 29.79 3.17
C VAL A 3 -16.72 29.10 4.33
N PRO A 4 -17.43 27.98 4.11
CA PRO A 4 -18.11 27.30 5.20
C PRO A 4 -17.06 26.78 6.19
N VAL A 5 -17.11 27.28 7.42
CA VAL A 5 -16.26 26.81 8.51
C VAL A 5 -16.77 25.40 8.85
N ALA A 6 -16.02 24.38 8.45
CA ALA A 6 -16.34 23.00 8.79
C ALA A 6 -16.49 22.86 10.30
N SER A 7 -17.51 22.13 10.75
CA SER A 7 -17.72 21.96 12.18
C SER A 7 -16.54 21.22 12.82
N VAL A 8 -16.26 21.49 14.09
CA VAL A 8 -15.19 20.79 14.85
C VAL A 8 -15.35 19.27 14.75
N ARG A 9 -16.60 18.79 14.77
CA ARG A 9 -16.95 17.38 14.59
C ARG A 9 -16.54 16.83 13.23
N GLU A 10 -16.82 17.53 12.13
CA GLU A 10 -16.43 17.11 10.79
C GLU A 10 -14.91 17.04 10.63
N THR A 11 -14.21 18.03 11.19
CA THR A 11 -12.74 18.07 11.19
C THR A 11 -12.17 16.87 11.94
N ALA A 12 -12.70 16.57 13.13
CA ALA A 12 -12.29 15.42 13.93
C ALA A 12 -12.57 14.07 13.25
N VAL A 13 -13.73 13.91 12.61
CA VAL A 13 -14.06 12.68 11.86
C VAL A 13 -13.13 12.52 10.66
N ARG A 14 -12.81 13.60 9.95
CA ARG A 14 -11.90 13.59 8.80
C ARG A 14 -10.47 13.23 9.22
N THR A 15 -9.94 13.81 10.29
CA THR A 15 -8.60 13.49 10.79
C THR A 15 -8.50 12.04 11.25
N LEU A 16 -9.50 11.54 11.99
CA LEU A 16 -9.54 10.14 12.41
C LEU A 16 -9.60 9.17 11.22
N ARG A 17 -10.43 9.46 10.20
CA ARG A 17 -10.50 8.65 8.98
C ARG A 17 -9.17 8.66 8.22
N ALA A 18 -8.53 9.81 8.09
CA ALA A 18 -7.24 9.95 7.44
C ALA A 18 -6.14 9.17 8.18
N ALA A 19 -6.10 9.28 9.50
CA ALA A 19 -5.15 8.54 10.35
C ALA A 19 -5.37 7.03 10.24
N ARG A 20 -6.62 6.55 10.34
CA ARG A 20 -6.95 5.12 10.17
C ARG A 20 -6.54 4.59 8.80
N ALA A 21 -6.82 5.34 7.74
CA ALA A 21 -6.42 4.97 6.39
C ALA A 21 -4.89 4.91 6.25
N ALA A 22 -4.19 5.89 6.83
CA ALA A 22 -2.73 5.98 6.86
C ALA A 22 -2.09 4.81 7.64
N THR A 23 -2.57 4.49 8.85
CA THR A 23 -2.14 3.33 9.62
C THR A 23 -2.31 2.05 8.82
N GLY A 24 -3.47 1.85 8.19
CA GLY A 24 -3.69 0.69 7.33
C GLY A 24 -2.72 0.64 6.14
N GLN A 25 -2.31 1.78 5.58
CA GLN A 25 -1.35 1.84 4.48
C GLN A 25 0.09 1.56 4.95
N LEU A 26 0.47 2.04 6.13
CA LEU A 26 1.77 1.78 6.75
C LEU A 26 1.91 0.31 7.14
N VAL A 27 0.90 -0.27 7.79
CA VAL A 27 0.89 -1.71 8.14
C VAL A 27 0.89 -2.59 6.89
N GLY A 28 0.11 -2.25 5.86
CA GLY A 28 0.16 -2.96 4.59
C GLY A 28 1.52 -2.84 3.87
N GLY A 29 2.18 -1.68 4.00
CA GLY A 29 3.53 -1.44 3.48
C GLY A 29 4.63 -2.16 4.26
N LEU A 30 4.43 -2.39 5.57
CA LEU A 30 5.33 -3.17 6.41
C LEU A 30 5.50 -4.59 5.87
N GLY A 31 4.41 -5.24 5.47
CA GLY A 31 4.44 -6.56 4.85
C GLY A 31 5.28 -6.61 3.58
N THR A 32 5.11 -5.64 2.67
CA THR A 32 5.93 -5.59 1.44
C THR A 32 7.35 -5.12 1.70
N ALA A 33 7.61 -4.36 2.77
CA ALA A 33 8.95 -3.96 3.18
C ALA A 33 9.75 -5.15 3.74
N PHE A 34 9.13 -6.05 4.52
CA PHE A 34 9.76 -7.30 4.93
C PHE A 34 10.08 -8.20 3.73
N GLN A 35 9.16 -8.30 2.76
CA GLN A 35 9.42 -9.01 1.51
C GLN A 35 10.56 -8.35 0.72
N ALA A 36 10.62 -7.01 0.69
CA ALA A 36 11.70 -6.26 0.05
C ALA A 36 13.05 -6.53 0.70
N LEU A 37 13.11 -6.59 2.03
CA LEU A 37 14.31 -6.97 2.76
C LEU A 37 14.75 -8.40 2.40
N GLY A 38 13.82 -9.36 2.35
CA GLY A 38 14.11 -10.74 1.94
C GLY A 38 14.65 -10.83 0.51
N VAL A 39 14.05 -10.10 -0.44
CA VAL A 39 14.52 -10.03 -1.83
C VAL A 39 15.88 -9.33 -1.93
N LEU A 40 16.12 -8.28 -1.12
CA LEU A 40 17.42 -7.60 -1.07
C LEU A 40 18.52 -8.53 -0.55
N VAL A 41 18.24 -9.30 0.50
CA VAL A 41 19.15 -10.33 1.03
C VAL A 41 19.39 -11.42 -0.02
N LEU A 42 18.35 -11.87 -0.73
CA LEU A 42 18.49 -12.85 -1.83
C LEU A 42 19.38 -12.32 -2.97
N LEU A 43 19.19 -11.07 -3.38
CA LEU A 43 20.02 -10.42 -4.41
C LEU A 43 21.47 -10.26 -3.93
N ALA A 44 21.68 -9.87 -2.67
CA ALA A 44 23.01 -9.77 -2.08
C ALA A 44 23.70 -11.13 -2.00
N ALA A 45 22.99 -12.18 -1.56
CA ALA A 45 23.50 -13.54 -1.54
C ALA A 45 23.86 -14.04 -2.95
N ALA A 46 23.02 -13.78 -3.95
CA ALA A 46 23.31 -14.09 -5.35
C ALA A 46 24.55 -13.32 -5.86
N ALA A 47 24.72 -12.05 -5.49
CA ALA A 47 25.90 -11.27 -5.88
C ALA A 47 27.19 -11.80 -5.23
N VAL A 48 27.16 -12.07 -3.92
CA VAL A 48 28.32 -12.57 -3.15
C VAL A 48 28.74 -13.96 -3.61
N THR A 49 27.79 -14.82 -3.97
CA THR A 49 28.07 -16.20 -4.44
C THR A 49 28.29 -16.30 -5.95
N ALA A 50 28.24 -15.19 -6.70
CA ALA A 50 28.44 -15.18 -8.15
C ALA A 50 29.83 -15.67 -8.59
N PRO A 51 30.97 -15.34 -7.92
CA PRO A 51 32.28 -15.86 -8.29
C PRO A 51 32.38 -17.38 -8.22
N ALA A 52 31.61 -18.02 -7.35
CA ALA A 52 31.50 -19.48 -7.22
C ALA A 52 30.48 -20.11 -8.19
N GLY A 53 29.89 -19.34 -9.10
CA GLY A 53 28.88 -19.80 -10.07
C GLY A 53 27.47 -19.99 -9.49
N LEU A 54 27.33 -20.31 -8.19
CA LEU A 54 26.04 -20.47 -7.51
C LEU A 54 25.15 -19.23 -7.65
N GLY A 55 25.74 -18.04 -7.50
CA GLY A 55 25.01 -16.78 -7.61
C GLY A 55 24.38 -16.55 -8.99
N LEU A 56 25.03 -17.05 -10.05
CA LEU A 56 24.52 -16.96 -11.41
C LEU A 56 23.28 -17.85 -11.62
N LEU A 57 23.21 -18.99 -10.94
CA LEU A 57 22.04 -19.87 -10.93
C LEU A 57 20.86 -19.25 -10.16
N LEU A 58 21.14 -18.52 -9.08
CA LEU A 58 20.13 -17.85 -8.26
C LEU A 58 19.59 -16.56 -8.90
N ALA A 59 20.38 -15.88 -9.73
CA ALA A 59 20.05 -14.57 -10.28
C ALA A 59 18.69 -14.48 -11.01
N PRO A 60 18.29 -15.41 -11.90
CA PRO A 60 16.99 -15.36 -12.56
C PRO A 60 15.82 -15.52 -11.57
N GLY A 61 16.02 -16.25 -10.47
CA GLY A 61 15.04 -16.38 -9.39
C GLY A 61 14.92 -15.08 -8.59
N ALA A 62 16.05 -14.48 -8.23
CA ALA A 62 16.11 -13.22 -7.51
C ALA A 62 15.48 -12.06 -8.30
N LEU A 63 15.75 -11.98 -9.61
CA LEU A 63 15.14 -11.00 -10.52
C LEU A 63 13.62 -11.22 -10.66
N ARG A 64 13.15 -12.47 -10.79
CA ARG A 64 11.71 -12.79 -10.77
C ARG A 64 11.05 -12.33 -9.47
N ALA A 65 11.71 -12.55 -8.33
CA ALA A 65 11.21 -12.11 -7.03
C ALA A 65 11.13 -10.58 -6.93
N LEU A 66 12.15 -9.86 -7.43
CA LEU A 66 12.15 -8.40 -7.54
C LEU A 66 10.95 -7.89 -8.36
N HIS A 67 10.78 -8.38 -9.59
CA HIS A 67 9.71 -7.93 -10.49
C HIS A 67 8.32 -8.29 -9.95
N ALA A 68 8.17 -9.48 -9.36
CA ALA A 68 6.92 -9.91 -8.72
C ALA A 68 6.57 -9.02 -7.52
N LEU A 69 7.56 -8.64 -6.72
CA LEU A 69 7.35 -7.76 -5.58
C LEU A 69 7.01 -6.33 -6.02
N ALA A 70 7.69 -5.80 -7.05
CA ALA A 70 7.36 -4.51 -7.65
C ALA A 70 5.92 -4.49 -8.20
N ARG A 71 5.46 -5.59 -8.83
CA ARG A 71 4.06 -5.74 -9.26
C ARG A 71 3.09 -5.73 -8.07
N ARG A 72 3.36 -6.51 -7.02
CA ARG A 72 2.53 -6.53 -5.80
C ARG A 72 2.44 -5.16 -5.12
N GLU A 73 3.53 -4.39 -5.13
CA GLU A 73 3.56 -3.02 -4.61
C GLU A 73 2.61 -2.11 -5.41
N ARG A 74 2.65 -2.18 -6.75
CA ARG A 74 1.72 -1.44 -7.63
C ARG A 74 0.27 -1.84 -7.36
N GLU A 75 -0.02 -3.13 -7.26
CA GLU A 75 -1.36 -3.66 -6.95
C GLU A 75 -1.86 -3.15 -5.59
N ARG A 76 -1.03 -3.18 -4.53
CA ARG A 76 -1.41 -2.66 -3.22
C ARG A 76 -1.73 -1.17 -3.26
N LEU A 77 -0.92 -0.38 -3.96
CA LEU A 77 -1.12 1.06 -4.08
C LEU A 77 -2.35 1.38 -4.95
N SER A 78 -2.62 0.60 -5.99
CA SER A 78 -3.84 0.73 -6.80
C SER A 78 -5.11 0.49 -5.98
N GLY A 79 -5.10 -0.51 -5.09
CA GLY A 79 -6.20 -0.76 -4.13
C GLY A 79 -6.39 0.36 -3.11
N ARG A 80 -5.49 1.35 -3.06
CA ARG A 80 -5.59 2.58 -2.26
C ARG A 80 -5.86 3.83 -3.10
N GLY A 81 -6.18 3.67 -4.39
CA GLY A 81 -6.43 4.76 -5.33
C GLY A 81 -5.16 5.45 -5.86
N ILE A 82 -3.98 4.85 -5.65
CA ILE A 82 -2.71 5.35 -6.20
C ILE A 82 -2.36 4.49 -7.42
N GLU A 83 -2.80 4.96 -8.59
CA GLU A 83 -2.54 4.26 -9.84
C GLU A 83 -1.09 4.48 -10.31
N ILE A 84 -0.40 3.37 -10.62
CA ILE A 84 0.96 3.37 -11.15
C ILE A 84 0.94 2.53 -12.41
N VAL A 85 1.15 3.18 -13.56
CA VAL A 85 1.19 2.51 -14.86
C VAL A 85 2.35 1.50 -14.87
N PRO A 86 2.08 0.20 -15.10
CA PRO A 86 3.13 -0.82 -15.15
C PRO A 86 4.01 -0.64 -16.40
N PRO A 87 5.33 -0.90 -16.30
CA PRO A 87 6.20 -0.99 -17.46
C PRO A 87 5.97 -2.29 -18.24
N ASP A 88 6.59 -2.41 -19.40
CA ASP A 88 6.72 -3.69 -20.10
C ASP A 88 7.43 -4.75 -19.24
N PRO A 89 7.15 -6.05 -19.42
CA PRO A 89 7.75 -7.12 -18.63
C PRO A 89 9.29 -7.06 -18.69
N PRO A 90 9.98 -6.82 -17.56
CA PRO A 90 11.43 -6.71 -17.55
C PRO A 90 12.09 -8.10 -17.72
N PRO A 91 13.30 -8.15 -18.31
CA PRO A 91 14.00 -9.40 -18.57
C PRO A 91 14.55 -10.03 -17.28
N THR A 92 14.45 -11.35 -17.16
CA THR A 92 15.02 -12.11 -16.03
C THR A 92 16.41 -12.69 -16.30
N ARG A 93 16.88 -12.60 -17.54
CA ARG A 93 18.25 -12.99 -17.91
C ARG A 93 19.22 -11.92 -17.42
N LEU A 94 20.16 -12.30 -16.55
CA LEU A 94 21.07 -11.38 -15.87
C LEU A 94 21.71 -10.33 -16.81
N ARG A 95 22.27 -10.76 -17.95
CA ARG A 95 22.92 -9.87 -18.92
C ARG A 95 21.97 -8.78 -19.45
N LEU A 96 20.71 -9.11 -19.72
CA LEU A 96 19.70 -8.15 -20.19
C LEU A 96 19.20 -7.26 -19.05
N ALA A 97 18.99 -7.85 -17.86
CA ALA A 97 18.51 -7.16 -16.67
C ALA A 97 19.48 -6.07 -16.19
N LEU A 98 20.80 -6.28 -16.31
CA LEU A 98 21.81 -5.29 -15.95
C LEU A 98 21.78 -4.03 -16.84
N ALA A 99 21.34 -4.17 -18.09
CA ALA A 99 21.20 -3.06 -19.04
C ALA A 99 19.81 -2.39 -18.97
N ASP A 100 18.82 -3.08 -18.43
CA ASP A 100 17.43 -2.65 -18.43
C ASP A 100 17.16 -1.49 -17.42
N PRO A 101 16.62 -0.33 -17.87
CA PRO A 101 16.33 0.80 -16.99
C PRO A 101 15.23 0.50 -15.98
N THR A 102 14.26 -0.38 -16.32
CA THR A 102 13.18 -0.76 -15.41
C THR A 102 13.74 -1.52 -14.20
N THR A 103 14.60 -2.51 -14.45
CA THR A 103 15.29 -3.29 -13.41
C THR A 103 16.10 -2.38 -12.47
N ARG A 104 16.84 -1.40 -12.99
CA ARG A 104 17.61 -0.44 -12.16
C ARG A 104 16.70 0.40 -11.27
N ARG A 105 15.54 0.83 -11.78
CA ARG A 105 14.57 1.61 -11.00
C ARG A 105 13.87 0.76 -9.95
N GLU A 106 13.54 -0.49 -10.26
CA GLU A 106 12.99 -1.45 -9.30
C GLU A 106 14.01 -1.80 -8.21
N LEU A 107 15.29 -1.95 -8.52
CA LEU A 107 16.36 -2.10 -7.53
C LEU A 107 16.48 -0.87 -6.62
N GLY A 108 16.47 0.33 -7.20
CA GLY A 108 16.49 1.58 -6.44
C GLY A 108 15.26 1.74 -5.54
N TRP A 109 14.12 1.17 -5.95
CA TRP A 109 12.89 1.13 -5.16
C TRP A 109 13.04 0.13 -4.03
N LEU A 110 13.52 -1.08 -4.32
CA LEU A 110 13.71 -2.16 -3.37
C LEU A 110 14.55 -1.69 -2.17
N VAL A 111 15.70 -1.08 -2.41
CA VAL A 111 16.60 -0.60 -1.35
C VAL A 111 15.91 0.45 -0.47
N ARG A 112 15.20 1.41 -1.08
CA ARG A 112 14.46 2.45 -0.34
C ARG A 112 13.28 1.89 0.42
N HIS A 113 12.56 0.92 -0.14
CA HIS A 113 11.39 0.32 0.50
C HIS A 113 11.78 -0.64 1.63
N ALA A 114 12.85 -1.42 1.45
CA ALA A 114 13.41 -2.29 2.48
C ALA A 114 13.94 -1.51 3.69
N THR A 115 14.34 -0.24 3.51
CA THR A 115 14.86 0.62 4.58
C THR A 115 13.79 1.59 5.10
N LEU A 116 13.46 2.62 4.33
CA LEU A 116 12.48 3.64 4.70
C LEU A 116 11.07 3.06 4.83
N GLY A 117 10.68 2.15 3.94
CA GLY A 117 9.37 1.49 4.01
C GLY A 117 9.23 0.62 5.26
N LEU A 118 10.29 -0.12 5.62
CA LEU A 118 10.33 -0.91 6.86
C LEU A 118 10.23 -0.01 8.10
N LEU A 119 11.04 1.05 8.16
CA LEU A 119 11.01 2.02 9.26
C LEU A 119 9.63 2.66 9.41
N LEU A 120 9.06 3.19 8.32
CA LEU A 120 7.75 3.86 8.36
C LEU A 120 6.62 2.88 8.66
N GLY A 121 6.69 1.64 8.15
CA GLY A 121 5.75 0.57 8.44
C GLY A 121 5.78 0.17 9.92
N LEU A 122 6.97 0.01 10.50
CA LEU A 122 7.16 -0.27 11.92
C LEU A 122 6.62 0.88 12.78
N LEU A 123 6.94 2.13 12.47
CA LEU A 123 6.39 3.28 13.18
C LEU A 123 4.86 3.34 13.06
N GLY A 124 4.31 3.04 11.89
CA GLY A 124 2.86 2.98 11.67
C GLY A 124 2.14 1.88 12.45
N LEU A 125 2.86 0.82 12.85
CA LEU A 125 2.35 -0.23 13.72
C LEU A 125 2.56 0.09 15.21
N LEU A 126 3.77 0.51 15.58
CA LEU A 126 4.17 0.70 16.97
C LEU A 126 3.56 1.96 17.58
N LEU A 127 3.46 3.07 16.86
CA LEU A 127 2.91 4.31 17.43
C LEU A 127 1.46 4.17 17.92
N PRO A 128 0.53 3.56 17.16
CA PRO A 128 -0.81 3.28 17.68
C PRO A 128 -0.81 2.33 18.88
N LEU A 129 0.07 1.33 18.92
CA LEU A 129 0.19 0.42 20.05
C LEU A 129 0.67 1.15 21.31
N CYS A 130 1.68 2.01 21.18
CA CYS A 130 2.17 2.87 22.27
C CYS A 130 1.07 3.83 22.74
N ALA A 131 0.33 4.45 21.81
CA ALA A 131 -0.79 5.33 22.15
C ALA A 131 -1.85 4.60 23.00
N VAL A 132 -2.30 3.42 22.54
CA VAL A 132 -3.30 2.63 23.27
C VAL A 132 -2.76 2.15 24.63
N ARG A 133 -1.54 1.62 24.67
CA ARG A 133 -0.91 1.14 25.91
C ARG A 133 -0.87 2.26 26.95
N ASP A 134 -0.27 3.39 26.60
CA ASP A 134 0.05 4.47 27.53
C ASP A 134 -1.22 5.23 27.96
N THR A 135 -2.18 5.44 27.06
CA THR A 135 -3.48 6.06 27.42
C THR A 135 -4.32 5.16 28.33
N THR A 136 -4.21 3.83 28.18
CA THR A 136 -4.98 2.87 28.99
C THR A 136 -4.25 2.49 30.28
N PHE A 137 -3.01 2.93 30.47
CA PHE A 137 -2.13 2.55 31.59
C PHE A 137 -2.77 2.73 32.99
N PRO A 138 -3.48 3.83 33.31
CA PRO A 138 -4.13 3.99 34.61
C PRO A 138 -5.15 2.91 34.98
N LEU A 139 -5.67 2.15 34.00
CA LEU A 139 -6.66 1.09 34.26
C LEU A 139 -6.02 -0.21 34.76
N TRP A 140 -4.75 -0.47 34.44
CA TRP A 140 -4.12 -1.77 34.68
C TRP A 140 -2.76 -1.69 35.37
N TRP A 141 -2.22 -0.50 35.64
CA TRP A 141 -0.90 -0.34 36.28
C TRP A 141 -0.72 -1.10 37.60
N ARG A 142 -1.80 -1.28 38.39
CA ARG A 142 -1.77 -2.03 39.66
C ARG A 142 -1.54 -3.54 39.49
N LEU A 143 -1.81 -4.07 38.30
CA LEU A 143 -1.57 -5.48 37.94
C LEU A 143 -0.16 -5.69 37.38
N SER A 144 0.58 -4.60 37.18
CA SER A 144 1.90 -4.64 36.58
C SER A 144 2.95 -5.07 37.62
N PRO A 145 3.89 -5.98 37.26
CA PRO A 145 5.02 -6.31 38.14
C PRO A 145 5.78 -5.05 38.57
N GLY A 146 6.34 -5.04 39.78
CA GLY A 146 7.01 -3.85 40.35
C GLY A 146 8.21 -3.32 39.56
N GLU A 147 8.76 -4.12 38.63
CA GLU A 147 9.88 -3.76 37.74
C GLU A 147 9.42 -3.30 36.34
N ALA A 148 8.12 -3.36 36.06
CA ALA A 148 7.61 -3.02 34.75
C ALA A 148 7.65 -1.50 34.50
N THR A 149 8.05 -1.13 33.28
CA THR A 149 8.22 0.27 32.90
C THR A 149 6.88 0.99 32.78
N THR A 150 6.80 2.22 33.33
CA THR A 150 5.60 3.06 33.33
C THR A 150 5.21 3.51 31.92
N THR A 151 6.19 3.71 31.04
CA THR A 151 5.98 4.30 29.71
C THR A 151 6.35 3.33 28.58
N SER A 152 5.79 3.53 27.37
CA SER A 152 6.13 2.75 26.18
C SER A 152 7.60 2.83 25.77
N ILE A 153 8.29 3.89 26.20
CA ILE A 153 9.69 4.18 25.90
C ILE A 153 10.67 3.60 26.93
N GLY A 154 10.16 2.83 27.90
CA GLY A 154 10.99 2.14 28.88
C GLY A 154 11.49 3.02 30.03
N ILE A 155 10.84 4.16 30.27
CA ILE A 155 11.24 5.12 31.31
C ILE A 155 10.29 5.02 32.51
N GLY A 156 10.90 4.97 33.70
CA GLY A 156 10.23 5.04 35.00
C GLY A 156 9.58 3.74 35.44
N THR A 157 9.37 3.63 36.75
CA THR A 157 8.59 2.57 37.41
C THR A 157 7.39 3.22 38.10
N ALA A 158 6.22 2.59 38.01
CA ALA A 158 4.99 3.22 38.51
C ALA A 158 4.93 3.04 40.02
N HIS A 159 5.05 4.13 40.76
CA HIS A 159 5.01 4.17 42.22
C HIS A 159 3.73 4.82 42.74
N GLY A 160 2.99 5.54 41.88
CA GLY A 160 1.68 6.05 42.20
C GLY A 160 0.86 6.56 41.01
N TRP A 161 -0.28 7.17 41.34
CA TRP A 161 -1.17 7.81 40.37
C TRP A 161 -0.51 8.90 39.50
N PRO A 162 0.43 9.74 40.01
CA PRO A 162 1.11 10.71 39.17
C PRO A 162 1.86 10.08 37.99
N ASP A 163 2.51 8.93 38.20
CA ASP A 163 3.24 8.21 37.15
C ASP A 163 2.27 7.66 36.10
N ALA A 164 1.11 7.17 36.54
CA ALA A 164 0.09 6.67 35.64
C ALA A 164 -0.55 7.79 34.79
N LEU A 165 -0.76 8.96 35.38
CA LEU A 165 -1.23 10.15 34.66
C LEU A 165 -0.17 10.66 33.67
N ALA A 166 1.11 10.64 34.05
CA ALA A 166 2.21 11.00 33.15
C ALA A 166 2.27 10.07 31.91
N ALA A 167 2.10 8.76 32.10
CA ALA A 167 1.96 7.82 30.98
C ALA A 167 0.76 8.16 30.09
N THR A 168 -0.38 8.53 30.68
CA THR A 168 -1.57 8.92 29.91
C THR A 168 -1.30 10.13 29.01
N LEU A 169 -0.62 11.15 29.54
CA LEU A 169 -0.22 12.33 28.77
C LEU A 169 0.72 11.96 27.61
N LEU A 170 1.65 11.02 27.84
CA LEU A 170 2.50 10.48 26.78
C LEU A 170 1.68 9.76 25.70
N GLY A 171 0.69 8.94 26.08
CA GLY A 171 -0.24 8.29 25.16
C GLY A 171 -1.09 9.28 24.33
N VAL A 172 -1.51 10.39 24.94
CA VAL A 172 -2.15 11.50 24.22
C VAL A 172 -1.19 12.13 23.20
N GLY A 173 0.09 12.28 23.56
CA GLY A 173 1.15 12.71 22.65
C GLY A 173 1.32 11.78 21.44
N TRP A 174 1.40 10.46 21.68
CA TRP A 174 1.43 9.46 20.61
C TRP A 174 0.20 9.53 19.70
N THR A 175 -0.99 9.72 20.30
CA THR A 175 -2.24 9.88 19.55
C THR A 175 -2.18 11.11 18.64
N ALA A 176 -1.71 12.25 19.16
CA ALA A 176 -1.54 13.46 18.36
C ALA A 176 -0.54 13.26 17.21
N ILE A 177 0.55 12.53 17.43
CA ILE A 177 1.53 12.17 16.39
C ILE A 177 0.88 11.30 15.31
N VAL A 178 0.12 10.26 15.67
CA VAL A 178 -0.57 9.39 14.71
C VAL A 178 -1.57 10.19 13.87
N LEU A 179 -2.35 11.08 14.50
CA LEU A 179 -3.35 11.92 13.82
C LEU A 179 -2.70 12.97 12.89
N GLY A 180 -1.61 13.60 13.32
CA GLY A 180 -0.94 14.67 12.58
C GLY A 180 0.04 14.19 11.51
N LEU A 181 0.91 13.23 11.85
CA LEU A 181 2.01 12.78 10.99
C LEU A 181 1.69 11.51 10.20
N GLY A 182 0.73 10.69 10.63
CA GLY A 182 0.37 9.43 9.99
C GLY A 182 0.14 9.55 8.47
N PRO A 183 -0.71 10.48 8.00
CA PRO A 183 -0.92 10.69 6.56
C PRO A 183 0.36 11.11 5.80
N GLY A 184 1.23 11.91 6.44
CA GLY A 184 2.52 12.30 5.87
C GLY A 184 3.45 11.09 5.73
N MET A 185 3.57 10.27 6.77
CA MET A 185 4.35 9.02 6.76
C MET A 185 3.87 8.07 5.67
N ALA A 186 2.55 7.89 5.53
CA ALA A 186 1.97 7.02 4.51
C ALA A 186 2.31 7.51 3.08
N ARG A 187 2.27 8.83 2.85
CA ARG A 187 2.70 9.45 1.57
C ARG A 187 4.19 9.25 1.32
N LEU A 188 5.03 9.44 2.34
CA LEU A 188 6.48 9.22 2.26
C LEU A 188 6.81 7.77 1.92
N GLN A 189 6.13 6.81 2.55
CA GLN A 189 6.29 5.38 2.26
C GLN A 189 5.94 5.05 0.80
N ALA A 190 4.89 5.66 0.24
CA ALA A 190 4.48 5.43 -1.15
C ALA A 190 5.31 6.22 -2.19
N ALA A 191 6.07 7.24 -1.77
CA ALA A 191 6.77 8.13 -2.69
C ALA A 191 7.85 7.44 -3.55
N PRO A 192 8.69 6.54 -3.02
CA PRO A 192 9.64 5.78 -3.85
C PRO A 192 8.94 4.96 -4.92
N ALA A 193 7.84 4.28 -4.57
CA ALA A 193 7.07 3.47 -5.50
C ALA A 193 6.53 4.33 -6.65
N ARG A 194 5.89 5.47 -6.34
CA ARG A 194 5.35 6.38 -7.35
C ARG A 194 6.41 6.95 -8.30
N ARG A 195 7.63 7.20 -7.80
CA ARG A 195 8.71 7.80 -8.61
C ARG A 195 9.45 6.77 -9.47
N LEU A 196 9.57 5.54 -8.99
CA LEU A 196 10.44 4.54 -9.61
C LEU A 196 9.73 3.39 -10.29
N LEU A 197 8.54 3.02 -9.81
CA LEU A 197 7.80 1.88 -10.36
C LEU A 197 6.88 2.28 -11.52
N VAL A 198 6.74 3.58 -11.80
CA VAL A 198 6.04 4.08 -13.00
C VAL A 198 6.79 3.66 -14.25
N ALA A 199 6.12 3.44 -15.37
CA ALA A 199 6.75 3.22 -16.66
C ALA A 199 7.80 4.33 -16.99
N GLY A 200 8.94 3.95 -17.59
CA GLY A 200 10.05 4.87 -17.84
C GLY A 200 9.79 5.81 -19.03
N PRO A 201 10.61 6.85 -19.25
CA PRO A 201 10.41 7.79 -20.37
C PRO A 201 10.48 7.16 -21.78
N GLY A 202 10.89 5.88 -21.90
CA GLY A 202 10.90 5.13 -23.15
C GLY A 202 9.61 4.34 -23.44
N THR A 203 8.64 4.30 -22.52
CA THR A 203 7.29 3.83 -22.84
C THR A 203 6.51 4.97 -23.45
N ASP A 204 6.03 4.79 -24.68
CA ASP A 204 5.16 5.76 -25.35
C ASP A 204 3.81 5.83 -24.61
N LEU A 205 3.74 6.76 -23.65
CA LEU A 205 2.57 6.99 -22.83
C LEU A 205 1.35 7.32 -23.71
N SER A 206 1.58 7.93 -24.87
CA SER A 206 0.53 8.28 -25.83
C SER A 206 -0.04 7.03 -26.50
N LEU A 207 0.84 6.12 -26.93
CA LEU A 207 0.42 4.82 -27.46
C LEU A 207 -0.32 4.00 -26.39
N ARG A 208 0.12 4.05 -25.14
CA ARG A 208 -0.56 3.33 -24.06
C ARG A 208 -1.91 3.94 -23.67
N VAL A 209 -2.03 5.28 -23.68
CA VAL A 209 -3.32 5.96 -23.52
C VAL A 209 -4.24 5.64 -24.69
N ALA A 210 -3.72 5.56 -25.92
CA ALA A 210 -4.48 5.14 -27.09
C ALA A 210 -5.00 3.69 -26.93
N GLU A 211 -4.16 2.77 -26.48
CA GLU A 211 -4.56 1.38 -26.19
C GLU A 211 -5.61 1.27 -25.07
N LEU A 212 -5.46 2.03 -23.98
CA LEU A 212 -6.45 2.08 -22.89
C LEU A 212 -7.79 2.68 -23.35
N THR A 213 -7.73 3.70 -24.20
CA THR A 213 -8.91 4.33 -24.79
C THR A 213 -9.60 3.36 -25.75
N ALA A 214 -8.83 2.65 -26.58
CA ALA A 214 -9.35 1.65 -27.52
C ALA A 214 -9.99 0.45 -26.79
N THR A 215 -9.35 -0.05 -25.73
CA THR A 215 -9.92 -1.15 -24.93
C THR A 215 -11.17 -0.73 -24.17
N ARG A 216 -11.22 0.51 -23.65
CA ARG A 216 -12.45 1.05 -23.05
C ARG A 216 -13.57 1.23 -24.07
N ALA A 217 -13.26 1.74 -25.27
CA ALA A 217 -14.22 1.85 -26.36
C ALA A 217 -14.76 0.48 -26.76
N ALA A 218 -13.89 -0.52 -26.94
CA ALA A 218 -14.28 -1.89 -27.26
C ALA A 218 -15.16 -2.53 -26.17
N ALA A 219 -14.86 -2.29 -24.89
CA ALA A 219 -15.69 -2.76 -23.79
C ALA A 219 -17.07 -2.08 -23.77
N LEU A 220 -17.13 -0.77 -24.00
CA LEU A 220 -18.39 -0.03 -24.10
C LEU A 220 -19.23 -0.50 -25.30
N ASP A 221 -18.62 -0.74 -26.46
CA ASP A 221 -19.29 -1.26 -27.64
C ASP A 221 -19.83 -2.67 -27.42
N ALA A 222 -19.08 -3.52 -26.72
CA ALA A 222 -19.54 -4.85 -26.31
C ALA A 222 -20.77 -4.74 -25.40
N HIS A 223 -20.75 -3.84 -24.41
CA HIS A 223 -21.89 -3.58 -23.53
C HIS A 223 -23.12 -3.04 -24.28
N ALA A 224 -22.93 -2.09 -25.21
CA ALA A 224 -24.01 -1.54 -26.02
C ALA A 224 -24.60 -2.59 -26.98
N THR A 225 -23.79 -3.52 -27.46
CA THR A 225 -24.24 -4.64 -28.29
C THR A 225 -25.06 -5.63 -27.48
N GLU A 226 -24.62 -5.96 -26.26
CA GLU A 226 -25.35 -6.86 -25.37
C GLU A 226 -26.69 -6.25 -24.91
N LEU A 227 -26.73 -4.96 -24.59
CA LEU A 227 -27.97 -4.23 -24.28
C LEU A 227 -28.99 -4.32 -25.43
N ARG A 228 -28.56 -4.07 -26.68
CA ARG A 228 -29.44 -4.19 -27.85
C ARG A 228 -29.93 -5.62 -28.08
N ARG A 229 -29.14 -6.63 -27.69
CA ARG A 229 -29.54 -8.04 -27.77
C ARG A 229 -30.57 -8.39 -26.70
N ILE A 230 -30.37 -7.93 -25.45
CA ILE A 230 -31.31 -8.11 -24.34
C ILE A 230 -32.64 -7.42 -24.63
N GLU A 231 -32.59 -6.19 -25.17
CA GLU A 231 -33.79 -5.45 -25.57
C GLU A 231 -34.57 -6.21 -26.65
N ARG A 232 -33.89 -6.71 -27.70
CA ARG A 232 -34.53 -7.52 -28.74
C ARG A 232 -35.13 -8.81 -28.19
N SER A 233 -34.41 -9.55 -27.35
CA SER A 233 -34.94 -10.79 -26.76
C SER A 233 -36.13 -10.55 -25.82
N LEU A 234 -36.15 -9.41 -25.12
CA LEU A 234 -37.32 -8.98 -24.34
C LEU A 234 -38.50 -8.61 -25.25
N HIS A 235 -38.25 -7.89 -26.33
CA HIS A 235 -39.28 -7.49 -27.27
C HIS A 235 -39.89 -8.70 -27.98
N ASP A 236 -39.04 -9.59 -28.51
CA ASP A 236 -39.44 -10.84 -29.16
C ASP A 236 -40.16 -11.76 -28.17
N GLY A 237 -39.68 -11.85 -26.92
CA GLY A 237 -40.29 -12.64 -25.86
C GLY A 237 -41.68 -12.13 -25.44
N ALA A 238 -41.89 -10.81 -25.43
CA ALA A 238 -43.19 -10.20 -25.17
C ALA A 238 -44.17 -10.43 -26.35
N GLN A 239 -43.70 -10.26 -27.58
CA GLN A 239 -44.49 -10.52 -28.79
C GLN A 239 -44.92 -11.98 -28.90
N ASN A 240 -44.02 -12.93 -28.62
CA ASN A 240 -44.34 -14.36 -28.67
C ASN A 240 -45.41 -14.75 -27.64
N ARG A 241 -45.40 -14.11 -26.46
CA ARG A 241 -46.45 -14.29 -25.44
C ARG A 241 -47.80 -13.72 -25.89
N LEU A 242 -47.83 -12.56 -26.53
CA LEU A 242 -49.08 -11.99 -27.05
C LEU A 242 -49.68 -12.83 -28.19
N VAL A 243 -48.86 -13.32 -29.12
CA VAL A 243 -49.33 -14.25 -30.17
C VAL A 243 -49.87 -15.55 -29.57
N SER A 244 -49.23 -16.08 -28.51
CA SER A 244 -49.71 -17.30 -27.83
C SER A 244 -51.07 -17.14 -27.14
N VAL A 245 -51.47 -15.92 -26.77
CA VAL A 245 -52.75 -15.63 -26.12
C VAL A 245 -53.86 -15.35 -27.13
N THR A 246 -53.54 -14.82 -28.32
CA THR A 246 -54.53 -14.53 -29.37
C THR A 246 -54.91 -15.75 -30.22
N VAL A 247 -54.14 -16.84 -30.17
CA VAL A 247 -54.40 -18.08 -30.93
C VAL A 247 -55.16 -19.14 -30.10
N LEU A 248 -55.55 -18.82 -28.87
CA LEU A 248 -56.50 -19.58 -28.05
C LEU A 248 -57.90 -18.98 -28.16
#